data_AF-A0A9D7CSJ0-F1
#
_entry.id   AF-A0A9D7CSJ0-F1
#
_cell.length_a   1.000
_cell.length_b   1.000
_cell.length_c   1.000
_cell.angle_alpha   90.00
_cell.angle_beta   90.00
_cell.angle_gamma   90.00
#
_symmetry.space_group_name_H-M   'P 1'
#
loop_
_entity.id
_entity.type
_entity.pdbx_description
1 polymer ?
#
loop_
_entity_poly.entity_id
_entity_poly.type
_entity_poly.pdbx_seq_one_letter_code
_entity_poly.pdbx_strand_id
1 'polypeptide(L)'
;MSRLFALLLLAWSLVRSLVDGLFGRRRGVAQFRLNYAEDRLPPMTAEDRVLLPLLSGCIACGLCDVGSLKSGTGAMQLALSDSRSMPDYDAALVSLAATSEAELLEAEALCPTRVPLRRIAQFVRAKARS
;
A
#
# COMPACT_ATOMS: atom_id res chain seq x y z
N MET A 1 6.45 27.75 -35.45
CA MET A 1 7.79 27.24 -35.08
C MET A 1 7.79 26.40 -33.80
N SER A 2 7.17 26.86 -32.71
CA SER A 2 7.10 26.10 -31.44
C SER A 2 6.49 24.70 -31.56
N ARG A 3 5.40 24.54 -32.34
CA ARG A 3 4.75 23.25 -32.57
C ARG A 3 5.63 22.26 -33.35
N LEU A 4 6.37 22.74 -34.35
CA LEU A 4 7.26 21.91 -35.14
C LEU A 4 8.43 21.41 -34.28
N PHE A 5 9.00 22.30 -33.47
CA PHE A 5 10.05 21.95 -32.52
C PHE A 5 9.57 20.95 -31.45
N ALA A 6 8.35 21.13 -30.93
CA ALA A 6 7.74 20.17 -30.01
C ALA A 6 7.53 18.79 -30.66
N LEU A 7 7.05 18.74 -31.90
CA LEU A 7 6.88 17.48 -32.65
C LEU A 7 8.23 16.80 -32.93
N LEU A 8 9.27 17.56 -33.24
CA LEU A 8 10.62 17.02 -33.42
C LEU A 8 11.18 16.45 -32.12
N LEU A 9 11.00 17.13 -30.99
CA LEU A 9 11.41 16.63 -29.67
C LEU A 9 10.66 15.34 -29.30
N LEU A 10 9.36 15.27 -29.56
CA LEU A 10 8.55 14.08 -29.31
C LEU A 10 8.92 12.91 -30.23
N ALA A 11 9.14 13.17 -31.52
CA ALA A 11 9.58 12.15 -32.46
C ALA A 11 10.96 11.61 -32.06
N TRP A 12 11.88 12.50 -31.69
CA TRP A 12 13.20 12.11 -31.18
C TRP A 12 13.12 11.30 -29.90
N SER A 13 12.30 11.70 -28.93
CA SER A 13 12.15 10.97 -27.67
C SER A 13 11.58 9.56 -27.90
N LEU A 14 10.59 9.43 -28.81
CA LEU A 14 10.01 8.15 -29.19
C LEU A 14 11.06 7.23 -29.83
N VAL A 15 11.80 7.71 -30.83
CA VAL A 15 12.86 6.94 -31.50
C VAL A 15 13.91 6.50 -30.48
N ARG A 16 14.35 7.40 -29.60
CA ARG A 16 15.33 7.09 -28.54
C ARG A 16 14.81 6.01 -27.59
N SER A 17 13.57 6.12 -27.13
CA SER A 17 12.95 5.13 -26.23
C SER A 17 12.81 3.75 -26.88
N LEU A 18 12.48 3.68 -28.17
CA LEU A 18 12.40 2.41 -28.91
C LEU A 18 13.78 1.77 -29.08
N VAL A 19 14.78 2.56 -29.48
CA VAL A 19 16.18 2.09 -29.63
C VAL A 19 16.74 1.64 -28.28
N ASP A 20 16.56 2.42 -27.21
CA ASP A 20 17.00 2.05 -25.85
C ASP A 20 16.27 0.79 -25.35
N GLY A 21 15.00 0.61 -25.69
CA GLY A 21 14.21 -0.58 -25.32
C GLY A 21 14.61 -1.85 -26.08
N LEU A 22 15.05 -1.71 -27.34
CA LEU A 22 15.48 -2.82 -28.22
C LEU A 22 16.93 -3.24 -27.97
N PHE A 23 17.82 -2.28 -27.70
CA PHE A 23 19.27 -2.53 -27.60
C PHE A 23 19.86 -2.28 -26.21
N GLY A 24 19.14 -1.63 -25.30
CA GLY A 24 19.57 -1.38 -23.94
C GLY A 24 19.24 -2.52 -22.98
N ARG A 25 20.10 -2.77 -21.98
CA ARG A 25 19.76 -3.63 -20.82
C ARG A 25 18.52 -3.04 -20.12
N ARG A 26 17.55 -3.86 -19.73
CA ARG A 26 16.40 -3.45 -18.89
C ARG A 26 16.89 -2.95 -17.52
N ARG A 27 17.32 -1.69 -17.45
CA ARG A 27 17.79 -1.02 -16.22
C ARG A 27 16.66 -0.74 -15.25
N GLY A 28 15.40 -0.85 -15.68
CA GLY A 28 14.23 -0.44 -14.90
C GLY A 28 14.21 -1.01 -13.48
N VAL A 29 14.39 -2.33 -13.32
CA VAL A 29 14.34 -2.96 -11.98
C VAL A 29 15.54 -2.59 -11.12
N ALA A 30 16.74 -2.55 -11.70
CA ALA A 30 17.96 -2.19 -10.96
C ALA A 30 17.91 -0.72 -10.53
N GLN A 31 17.52 0.19 -11.43
CA GLN A 31 17.34 1.61 -11.15
C GLN A 31 16.20 1.85 -10.16
N PHE A 32 15.10 1.11 -10.29
CA PHE A 32 13.99 1.17 -9.34
C PHE A 32 14.46 0.80 -7.94
N ARG A 33 15.22 -0.30 -7.78
CA ARG A 33 15.78 -0.66 -6.47
C ARG A 33 16.73 0.42 -5.94
N LEU A 34 17.59 1.00 -6.77
CA LEU A 34 18.48 2.09 -6.33
C LEU A 34 17.71 3.32 -5.84
N ASN A 35 16.60 3.65 -6.49
CA ASN A 35 15.83 4.86 -6.16
C ASN A 35 14.85 4.66 -4.99
N TYR A 36 14.32 3.44 -4.83
CA TYR A 36 13.18 3.16 -3.95
C TYR A 36 13.50 2.12 -2.85
N ALA A 37 14.75 1.65 -2.72
CA ALA A 37 15.12 0.71 -1.65
C ALA A 37 14.85 1.28 -0.25
N GLU A 38 15.12 2.58 -0.07
CA GLU A 38 14.94 3.27 1.21
C GLU A 38 13.49 3.67 1.49
N ASP A 39 12.59 3.55 0.50
CA ASP A 39 11.17 3.90 0.62
C ASP A 39 10.36 2.81 1.35
N ARG A 40 11.02 1.73 1.81
CA ARG A 40 10.42 0.65 2.61
C ARG A 40 9.18 0.03 1.97
N LEU A 41 9.17 -0.07 0.64
CA LEU A 41 8.10 -0.73 -0.09
C LEU A 41 8.31 -2.25 -0.05
N PRO A 42 7.50 -3.00 0.72
CA PRO A 42 7.64 -4.43 0.78
C PRO A 42 7.24 -5.05 -0.57
N PRO A 43 7.89 -6.15 -0.98
CA PRO A 43 7.58 -6.79 -2.24
C PRO A 43 6.13 -7.31 -2.25
N MET A 44 5.42 -7.07 -3.37
CA MET A 44 4.07 -7.58 -3.59
C MET A 44 4.09 -8.86 -4.43
N THR A 45 3.52 -9.95 -3.89
CA THR A 45 3.28 -11.19 -4.64
C THR A 45 1.99 -11.09 -5.47
N ALA A 46 1.74 -12.10 -6.30
CA ALA A 46 0.49 -12.17 -7.06
C ALA A 46 -0.72 -12.36 -6.12
N GLU A 47 -0.54 -13.15 -5.06
CA GLU A 47 -1.56 -13.42 -4.03
C GLU A 47 -1.91 -12.14 -3.27
N ASP A 48 -0.92 -11.32 -2.91
CA ASP A 48 -1.13 -10.04 -2.23
C ASP A 48 -2.01 -9.10 -3.07
N ARG A 49 -1.78 -9.05 -4.38
CA ARG A 49 -2.55 -8.19 -5.30
C ARG A 49 -4.02 -8.59 -5.37
N VAL A 50 -4.32 -9.88 -5.29
CA VAL A 50 -5.70 -10.39 -5.23
C VAL A 50 -6.33 -10.07 -3.87
N LEU A 51 -5.53 -10.05 -2.80
CA LEU A 51 -6.01 -9.78 -1.45
C LEU A 51 -6.29 -8.29 -1.19
N LEU A 52 -5.49 -7.37 -1.74
CA LEU A 52 -5.57 -5.93 -1.45
C LEU A 52 -6.98 -5.30 -1.61
N PRO A 53 -7.76 -5.62 -2.66
CA PRO A 53 -9.12 -5.08 -2.79
C PRO A 53 -10.02 -5.44 -1.61
N LEU A 54 -9.89 -6.66 -1.07
CA LEU A 54 -10.65 -7.11 0.10
C LEU A 54 -10.25 -6.35 1.37
N LEU A 55 -8.97 -6.00 1.51
CA LEU A 55 -8.46 -5.23 2.66
C LEU A 55 -8.86 -3.75 2.59
N SER A 56 -9.24 -3.26 1.41
CA SER A 56 -9.49 -1.84 1.13
C SER A 56 -10.97 -1.43 1.24
N GLY A 57 -11.86 -2.30 1.71
CA GLY A 57 -13.31 -2.05 1.77
C GLY A 57 -13.79 -1.10 2.87
N CYS A 58 -12.90 -0.52 3.66
CA CYS A 58 -13.26 0.43 4.71
C CYS A 58 -13.80 1.75 4.13
N ILE A 59 -14.98 2.14 4.59
CA ILE A 59 -15.70 3.38 4.23
C ILE A 59 -15.59 4.48 5.30
N ALA A 60 -14.71 4.32 6.29
CA ALA A 60 -14.46 5.29 7.36
C ALA A 60 -15.73 5.66 8.19
N CYS A 61 -16.62 4.70 8.45
CA CYS A 61 -17.86 4.96 9.20
C CYS A 61 -17.66 5.09 10.73
N GLY A 62 -16.51 4.67 11.27
CA GLY A 62 -16.18 4.77 12.70
C GLY A 62 -16.89 3.79 13.64
N LEU A 63 -17.81 2.94 13.15
CA LEU A 63 -18.58 2.01 13.99
C LEU A 63 -17.70 1.02 14.77
N CYS A 64 -16.59 0.59 14.18
CA CYS A 64 -15.64 -0.32 14.82
C CYS A 64 -14.80 0.33 15.94
N ASP A 65 -14.88 1.65 16.11
CA ASP A 65 -14.18 2.40 17.16
C ASP A 65 -15.13 2.91 18.25
N VAL A 66 -16.44 2.64 18.15
CA VAL A 66 -17.41 3.09 19.17
C VAL A 66 -17.09 2.41 20.50
N GLY A 67 -16.85 3.22 21.55
CA GLY A 67 -16.44 2.73 22.88
C GLY A 67 -14.92 2.65 23.08
N SER A 68 -14.13 2.74 22.01
CA SER A 68 -12.69 2.96 22.07
C SER A 68 -12.41 4.47 22.16
N LEU A 69 -12.00 4.96 23.33
CA LEU A 69 -11.56 6.36 23.50
C LEU A 69 -10.21 6.65 22.81
N LYS A 70 -9.61 5.67 22.14
CA LYS A 70 -8.31 5.81 21.51
C LYS A 70 -8.43 6.41 20.10
N SER A 71 -8.74 7.71 20.04
CA SER A 71 -8.64 8.49 18.82
C SER A 71 -7.26 8.31 18.19
N GLY A 72 -7.19 7.75 16.96
CA GLY A 72 -5.95 7.56 16.21
C GLY A 72 -5.20 6.23 16.40
N THR A 73 -5.71 5.30 17.23
CA THR A 73 -5.16 3.91 17.31
C THR A 73 -6.26 2.84 17.26
N GLY A 74 -7.47 3.22 16.82
CA GLY A 74 -8.62 2.33 16.69
C GLY A 74 -8.57 1.36 15.51
N ALA A 75 -9.50 0.42 15.49
CA ALA A 75 -9.71 -0.54 14.41
C ALA A 75 -9.92 0.13 13.03
N MET A 76 -10.51 1.32 12.98
CA MET A 76 -10.67 2.06 11.72
C MET A 76 -9.33 2.55 11.17
N GLN A 77 -8.44 3.02 12.05
CA GLN A 77 -7.09 3.46 11.66
C GLN A 77 -6.31 2.31 11.02
N LEU A 78 -6.42 1.10 11.60
CA LEU A 78 -5.83 -0.11 11.03
C LEU A 78 -6.33 -0.35 9.60
N ALA A 79 -7.63 -0.21 9.38
CA ALA A 79 -8.24 -0.45 8.07
C ALA A 79 -7.91 0.63 7.02
N LEU A 80 -7.67 1.87 7.43
CA LEU A 80 -7.45 3.00 6.53
C LEU A 80 -5.97 3.31 6.28
N SER A 81 -5.23 3.61 7.34
CA SER A 81 -3.86 4.12 7.24
C SER A 81 -2.87 2.97 7.24
N ASP A 82 -2.97 2.10 8.24
CA ASP A 82 -1.96 1.09 8.51
C ASP A 82 -1.96 -0.03 7.45
N SER A 83 -3.09 -0.27 6.80
CA SER A 83 -3.17 -1.26 5.71
C SER A 83 -2.76 -0.72 4.34
N ARG A 84 -2.88 0.61 4.13
CA ARG A 84 -2.72 1.25 2.81
C ARG A 84 -1.42 2.02 2.65
N SER A 85 -0.75 2.39 3.75
CA SER A 85 0.57 3.01 3.72
C SER A 85 1.68 1.98 3.95
N MET A 86 2.04 1.27 2.88
CA MET A 86 3.12 0.26 2.89
C MET A 86 4.45 0.76 3.47
N PRO A 87 4.94 1.98 3.16
CA PRO A 87 6.17 2.51 3.76
C PRO A 87 6.13 2.61 5.30
N ASP A 88 4.92 2.72 5.87
CA ASP A 88 4.70 2.96 7.30
C ASP A 88 4.32 1.70 8.08
N TYR A 89 4.46 0.51 7.49
CA TYR A 89 4.09 -0.74 8.16
C TYR A 89 4.84 -0.97 9.48
N ASP A 90 6.07 -0.48 9.62
CA ASP A 90 6.80 -0.50 10.89
C ASP A 90 6.11 0.34 11.98
N ALA A 91 5.58 1.50 11.62
CA ALA A 91 4.83 2.35 12.54
C ALA A 91 3.47 1.72 12.88
N ALA A 92 2.83 1.07 11.91
CA ALA A 92 1.60 0.32 12.12
C ALA A 92 1.76 -0.83 13.14
N LEU A 93 2.95 -1.44 13.24
CA LEU A 93 3.21 -2.47 14.26
C LEU A 93 3.08 -1.92 15.69
N VAL A 94 3.40 -0.64 15.92
CA VAL A 94 3.26 0.00 17.24
C VAL A 94 1.79 0.09 17.62
N SER A 95 0.93 0.52 16.69
CA SER A 95 -0.53 0.55 16.89
C SER A 95 -1.10 -0.85 17.11
N LEU A 96 -0.66 -1.82 16.30
CA LEU A 96 -1.10 -3.22 16.39
C LEU A 96 -0.62 -3.95 17.66
N ALA A 97 0.43 -3.47 18.32
CA ALA A 97 0.88 -4.03 19.59
C ALA A 97 -0.06 -3.65 20.75
N ALA A 98 -0.79 -2.55 20.62
CA ALA A 98 -1.73 -2.05 21.63
C ALA A 98 -3.16 -2.60 21.46
N THR A 99 -3.38 -3.47 20.47
CA THR A 99 -4.69 -4.04 20.11
C THR A 99 -4.62 -5.56 20.07
N SER A 100 -5.45 -6.21 20.87
CA SER A 100 -5.57 -7.66 20.95
C SER A 100 -6.38 -8.25 19.78
N GLU A 101 -6.18 -9.54 19.50
CA GLU A 101 -6.98 -10.26 18.50
C GLU A 101 -8.48 -10.31 18.84
N ALA A 102 -8.82 -10.29 20.15
CA ALA A 102 -10.20 -10.25 20.60
C ALA A 102 -10.87 -8.92 20.27
N GLU A 103 -10.19 -7.80 20.53
CA GLU A 103 -10.68 -6.46 20.15
C GLU A 103 -10.87 -6.34 18.63
N LEU A 104 -9.96 -6.91 17.83
CA LEU A 104 -10.11 -6.94 16.38
C LEU A 104 -11.33 -7.77 15.94
N LEU A 105 -11.58 -8.91 16.58
CA LEU A 105 -12.75 -9.75 16.28
C LEU A 105 -14.06 -9.05 16.60
N GLU A 106 -14.14 -8.38 17.75
CA GLU A 106 -15.31 -7.58 18.14
C GLU A 106 -15.54 -6.43 17.16
N ALA A 107 -14.48 -5.73 16.78
CA ALA A 107 -14.52 -4.65 15.80
C ALA A 107 -14.93 -5.13 14.39
N GLU A 108 -14.51 -6.33 13.96
CA GLU A 108 -14.93 -6.95 12.70
C GLU A 108 -16.45 -7.14 12.66
N ALA A 109 -17.05 -7.58 13.78
CA ALA A 109 -18.49 -7.83 13.87
C ALA A 109 -19.34 -6.55 13.74
N LEU A 110 -18.78 -5.39 14.08
CA LEU A 110 -19.43 -4.09 13.95
C LEU A 110 -19.34 -3.51 12.52
N CYS A 111 -18.52 -4.09 11.64
CA CYS A 111 -18.21 -3.50 10.34
C CYS A 111 -19.34 -3.75 9.31
N PRO A 112 -20.02 -2.70 8.80
CA PRO A 112 -21.11 -2.87 7.84
C PRO A 112 -20.64 -3.39 6.48
N THR A 113 -19.39 -3.11 6.11
CA THR A 113 -18.78 -3.57 4.84
C THR A 113 -17.94 -4.83 4.99
N ARG A 114 -17.96 -5.46 6.18
CA ARG A 114 -17.27 -6.73 6.48
C ARG A 114 -15.76 -6.67 6.21
N VAL A 115 -15.12 -5.58 6.63
CA VAL A 115 -13.66 -5.43 6.55
C VAL A 115 -12.98 -6.44 7.49
N PRO A 116 -12.06 -7.28 6.99
CA PRO A 116 -11.44 -8.33 7.80
C PRO A 116 -10.21 -7.81 8.56
N LEU A 117 -10.42 -7.07 9.66
CA LEU A 117 -9.37 -6.41 10.46
C LEU A 117 -8.26 -7.35 10.96
N ARG A 118 -8.58 -8.58 11.39
CA ARG A 118 -7.57 -9.57 11.82
C ARG A 118 -6.70 -9.98 10.65
N ARG A 119 -7.29 -10.15 9.47
CA ARG A 119 -6.55 -10.46 8.24
C ARG A 119 -5.67 -9.29 7.80
N ILE A 120 -6.14 -8.05 7.98
CA ILE A 120 -5.34 -6.84 7.78
C ILE A 120 -4.14 -6.83 8.74
N ALA A 121 -4.35 -7.05 10.04
CA ALA A 121 -3.28 -7.09 11.03
C ALA A 121 -2.22 -8.16 10.69
N GLN A 122 -2.66 -9.36 10.29
CA GLN A 122 -1.76 -10.43 9.84
C GLN A 122 -0.96 -10.03 8.59
N PHE A 123 -1.61 -9.41 7.60
CA PHE A 123 -0.97 -8.95 6.38
C PHE A 123 0.11 -7.90 6.66
N VAL A 124 -0.22 -6.87 7.45
CA VAL A 124 0.73 -5.81 7.86
C VAL A 124 1.91 -6.43 8.63
N ARG A 125 1.64 -7.31 9.60
CA ARG A 125 2.70 -8.01 10.37
C ARG A 125 3.63 -8.83 9.50
N ALA A 126 3.11 -9.48 8.46
CA ALA A 126 3.91 -10.26 7.52
C ALA A 126 4.78 -9.36 6.63
N LYS A 127 4.22 -8.23 6.16
CA LYS A 127 4.91 -7.30 5.25
C LYS A 127 5.91 -6.38 5.93
N ALA A 128 5.70 -6.03 7.19
CA ALA A 128 6.70 -5.28 7.97
C ALA A 128 7.99 -6.08 8.23
N ARG A 129 7.96 -7.42 8.07
CA ARG A 129 9.10 -8.31 8.31
C ARG A 129 9.81 -8.75 7.03
N SER A 130 9.32 -8.36 5.86
CA SER A 130 9.75 -8.86 4.54
C SER A 130 10.74 -7.96 3.83
#